data_AF-A0A944DCF7-F1
#
_entry.id   AF-A0A944DCF7-F1
#
_cell.length_a   1.000
_cell.length_b   1.000
_cell.length_c   1.000
_cell.angle_alpha   90.00
_cell.angle_beta   90.00
_cell.angle_gamma   90.00
#
_symmetry.space_group_name_H-M   'P 1'
#
loop_
_entity.id
_entity.type
_entity.pdbx_description
1 polymer ?
#
loop_
_entity_poly.entity_id
_entity_poly.type
_entity_poly.pdbx_seq_one_letter_code
_entity_poly.pdbx_strand_id
1 'polypeptide(L)'
;MNANVLVAKKGHIPFFSARKLAREHFKLSFTQTYVLSIIFIACLGVYYVWLLNQNATKGFNVQGLQVESRDLAFKENLLDIRIAQGKSIDTIRQNPIVAEMKDVENPRILVQKDTTLTMNN
;
A
#
# COMPACT_ATOMS: atom_id res chain seq x y z
N MET A 1 -72.71 -24.88 -69.61
CA MET A 1 -71.51 -24.03 -69.48
C MET A 1 -70.84 -24.36 -68.16
N ASN A 2 -69.59 -24.86 -68.21
CA ASN A 2 -68.85 -25.41 -67.08
C ASN A 2 -68.27 -24.29 -66.20
N ALA A 3 -68.57 -24.31 -64.90
CA ALA A 3 -67.90 -23.44 -63.94
C ALA A 3 -66.53 -24.06 -63.62
N ASN A 4 -65.47 -23.54 -64.26
CA ASN A 4 -64.11 -23.85 -63.88
C ASN A 4 -63.86 -23.29 -62.47
N VAL A 5 -63.95 -24.17 -61.47
CA VAL A 5 -63.51 -23.87 -60.10
C VAL A 5 -61.99 -23.79 -60.12
N LEU A 6 -61.48 -22.56 -60.15
CA LEU A 6 -60.06 -22.27 -59.90
C LEU A 6 -59.76 -22.55 -58.43
N VAL A 7 -59.45 -23.81 -58.11
CA VAL A 7 -58.88 -24.17 -56.81
C VAL A 7 -57.45 -23.64 -56.79
N ALA A 8 -57.26 -22.48 -56.14
CA ALA A 8 -55.93 -22.00 -55.81
C ALA A 8 -55.23 -23.07 -54.96
N LYS A 9 -54.20 -23.71 -55.52
CA LYS A 9 -53.32 -24.63 -54.81
C LYS A 9 -52.57 -23.81 -53.75
N LYS A 10 -53.19 -23.68 -52.57
CA LYS A 10 -52.63 -22.97 -51.42
C LYS A 10 -51.34 -23.69 -51.04
N GLY A 11 -50.21 -23.09 -51.39
CA GLY A 11 -48.89 -23.56 -50.98
C GLY A 11 -48.91 -23.82 -49.48
N HIS A 12 -48.34 -24.93 -49.05
CA HIS A 12 -48.14 -25.25 -47.64
C HIS A 12 -47.19 -24.22 -47.03
N ILE A 13 -47.73 -23.08 -46.63
CA ILE A 13 -47.07 -22.18 -45.69
C ILE A 13 -47.04 -22.93 -44.36
N PRO A 14 -45.85 -23.17 -43.77
CA PRO A 14 -45.76 -23.83 -42.48
C PRO A 14 -46.54 -22.98 -41.46
N PHE A 15 -47.63 -23.54 -40.93
CA PHE A 15 -48.44 -22.90 -39.91
C PHE A 15 -47.65 -22.89 -38.60
N PHE A 16 -46.87 -21.85 -38.38
CA PHE A 16 -46.25 -21.59 -37.10
C PHE A 16 -47.32 -21.04 -36.16
N SER A 17 -47.85 -21.89 -35.29
CA SER A 17 -48.69 -21.41 -34.20
C SER A 17 -47.88 -20.42 -33.34
N ALA A 18 -48.45 -19.26 -33.02
CA ALA A 18 -47.80 -18.26 -32.16
C ALA A 18 -47.30 -18.87 -30.83
N ARG A 19 -47.96 -19.92 -30.35
CA ARG A 19 -47.58 -20.67 -29.15
C ARG A 19 -46.26 -21.44 -29.30
N LYS A 20 -45.95 -21.98 -30.48
CA LYS A 20 -44.67 -22.66 -30.76
C LYS A 20 -43.52 -21.64 -30.84
N LEU A 21 -43.73 -20.55 -31.58
CA LEU A 21 -42.76 -19.47 -31.71
C LEU A 21 -42.39 -18.87 -30.35
N ALA A 22 -43.39 -18.54 -29.52
CA ALA A 22 -43.18 -18.00 -28.18
C ALA A 22 -42.37 -18.95 -27.27
N ARG A 23 -42.60 -20.27 -27.37
CA ARG A 23 -41.86 -21.29 -26.61
C ARG A 23 -40.40 -21.38 -27.04
N GLU A 24 -40.11 -21.25 -28.33
CA GLU A 24 -38.73 -21.27 -28.86
C GLU A 24 -37.96 -20.01 -28.46
N HIS A 25 -38.57 -18.82 -28.57
CA HIS A 25 -37.97 -17.57 -28.09
C HIS A 25 -37.68 -17.59 -26.58
N PHE A 26 -38.59 -18.15 -25.77
CA PHE A 26 -38.38 -18.25 -24.32
C PHE A 26 -37.20 -19.16 -23.97
N LYS A 27 -37.08 -20.32 -24.62
CA LYS A 27 -35.93 -21.22 -24.43
C LYS A 27 -34.61 -20.57 -24.84
N LEU A 28 -34.60 -19.89 -25.99
CA LEU A 28 -33.42 -19.18 -26.50
C LEU A 28 -32.99 -18.07 -25.54
N SER A 29 -33.94 -17.26 -25.06
CA SER A 29 -33.68 -16.21 -24.05
C SER A 29 -33.10 -16.79 -22.76
N PHE A 30 -33.65 -17.89 -22.24
CA PHE A 30 -33.14 -18.52 -21.02
C PHE A 30 -31.70 -19.04 -21.18
N THR A 31 -31.38 -19.68 -22.31
CA THR A 31 -30.01 -20.14 -22.59
C THR A 31 -29.02 -19.00 -22.71
N GLN A 32 -29.43 -17.87 -23.31
CA GLN A 32 -28.58 -16.68 -23.42
C GLN A 32 -28.29 -16.05 -22.06
N THR A 33 -29.30 -15.91 -21.20
CA THR A 33 -29.12 -15.38 -19.83
C THR A 33 -28.19 -16.28 -19.01
N TYR A 34 -28.33 -17.60 -19.14
CA TYR A 34 -27.46 -18.55 -18.46
C TYR A 34 -25.99 -18.40 -18.88
N VAL A 35 -25.71 -18.36 -20.18
CA VAL A 35 -24.34 -18.14 -20.70
C VAL A 35 -23.78 -16.79 -20.24
N LEU A 36 -24.59 -15.73 -20.30
CA LEU A 36 -24.18 -14.39 -19.86
C LEU A 36 -23.85 -14.35 -18.36
N SER A 37 -24.61 -15.07 -17.53
CA SER A 37 -24.34 -15.16 -16.09
C SER A 37 -23.01 -15.85 -15.78
N ILE A 38 -22.66 -16.92 -16.51
CA ILE A 38 -21.38 -17.61 -16.36
C ILE A 38 -20.21 -16.69 -16.72
N ILE A 39 -20.34 -15.95 -17.82
CA ILE A 39 -19.32 -14.97 -18.23
C ILE A 39 -19.15 -13.90 -17.15
N PHE A 40 -20.25 -13.42 -16.57
CA PHE A 40 -20.19 -12.41 -15.52
C PHE A 40 -19.47 -12.92 -14.27
N ILE A 41 -19.78 -14.15 -13.85
CA ILE A 41 -19.11 -14.81 -12.72
C ILE A 41 -17.61 -15.00 -13.02
N ALA A 42 -17.25 -15.41 -14.24
CA ALA A 42 -15.86 -15.56 -14.64
C ALA A 42 -15.10 -14.22 -14.62
N CYS A 43 -15.69 -13.15 -15.15
CA CYS A 43 -15.11 -11.81 -15.12
C CYS A 43 -14.90 -11.32 -13.68
N LEU A 44 -15.88 -11.54 -12.80
CA LEU A 44 -15.77 -11.22 -11.38
C LEU A 44 -14.65 -12.02 -10.69
N GLY A 45 -14.50 -13.30 -11.03
CA GLY A 45 -13.40 -14.14 -10.53
C GLY A 45 -12.02 -13.61 -10.93
N VAL A 46 -11.84 -13.27 -12.21
CA VAL A 46 -10.57 -12.69 -12.69
C VAL A 46 -10.30 -11.35 -12.03
N TYR A 47 -11.32 -10.49 -11.91
CA TYR A 47 -11.20 -9.19 -11.25
C TYR A 47 -10.82 -9.34 -9.77
N TYR A 48 -11.41 -10.31 -9.07
CA TYR A 48 -11.10 -10.60 -7.68
C TYR A 48 -9.65 -11.02 -7.47
N VAL A 49 -9.13 -11.94 -8.28
CA VAL A 49 -7.73 -12.36 -8.22
C VAL A 49 -6.78 -11.20 -8.54
N TRP A 50 -7.13 -10.37 -9.52
CA TRP A 50 -6.36 -9.18 -9.84
C TRP A 50 -6.29 -8.19 -8.65
N LEU A 51 -7.41 -7.96 -7.97
CA LEU A 51 -7.48 -7.08 -6.81
C LEU A 51 -6.66 -7.61 -5.63
N LEU A 52 -6.66 -8.93 -5.40
CA LEU A 52 -5.79 -9.58 -4.41
C LEU A 52 -4.31 -9.34 -4.72
N ASN A 53 -3.88 -9.52 -5.96
CA ASN A 53 -2.50 -9.27 -6.37
C ASN A 53 -2.11 -7.79 -6.19
N GLN A 54 -2.99 -6.85 -6.56
CA GLN A 54 -2.74 -5.43 -6.35
C GLN A 54 -2.58 -5.08 -4.87
N ASN A 55 -3.43 -5.64 -4.01
CA ASN A 55 -3.35 -5.41 -2.57
C ASN A 55 -2.10 -6.05 -1.96
N ALA A 56 -1.70 -7.23 -2.41
CA ALA A 56 -0.46 -7.87 -1.98
C ALA A 56 0.78 -7.03 -2.35
N THR A 57 0.85 -6.52 -3.58
CA THR A 57 1.95 -5.65 -4.04
C THR A 57 2.01 -4.35 -3.23
N LYS A 58 0.85 -3.71 -2.98
CA LYS A 58 0.78 -2.52 -2.13
C LYS A 58 1.24 -2.81 -0.70
N GLY A 59 0.82 -3.94 -0.12
CA GLY A 59 1.23 -4.37 1.22
C GLY A 59 2.73 -4.56 1.33
N PHE A 60 3.35 -5.21 0.33
CA PHE A 60 4.80 -5.40 0.30
C PHE A 60 5.56 -4.07 0.23
N ASN A 61 5.11 -3.14 -0.63
CA ASN A 61 5.75 -1.83 -0.76
C ASN A 61 5.64 -1.00 0.53
N VAL A 62 4.48 -1.04 1.20
CA VAL A 62 4.28 -0.36 2.49
C VAL A 62 5.21 -0.94 3.56
N GLN A 63 5.37 -2.25 3.61
CA GLN A 63 6.28 -2.89 4.56
C GLN A 63 7.74 -2.49 4.30
N GLY A 64 8.17 -2.45 3.03
CA GLY A 64 9.50 -1.98 2.66
C GLY A 64 9.76 -0.54 3.11
N LEU A 65 8.83 0.36 2.80
CA LEU A 65 8.91 1.77 3.21
C LEU A 65 8.91 1.94 4.73
N GLN A 66 8.18 1.09 5.47
CA GLN A 66 8.15 1.14 6.92
C GLN A 66 9.49 0.71 7.55
N VAL A 67 10.16 -0.28 6.96
CA VAL A 67 11.51 -0.68 7.40
C VAL A 67 12.52 0.43 7.11
N GLU A 68 12.48 1.01 5.92
CA GLU A 68 13.35 2.13 5.54
C GLU A 68 13.14 3.35 6.45
N SER A 69 11.89 3.73 6.72
CA SER A 69 11.56 4.82 7.64
C SER A 69 12.11 4.58 9.05
N ARG A 70 12.05 3.34 9.55
CA ARG A 70 12.63 2.98 10.86
C ARG A 70 14.15 3.08 10.87
N ASP A 71 14.82 2.66 9.79
CA ASP A 71 16.28 2.76 9.67
C ASP A 71 16.76 4.22 9.59
N LEU A 72 16.05 5.06 8.82
CA LEU A 72 16.33 6.49 8.76
C LEU A 72 16.14 7.17 10.12
N ALA A 73 15.02 6.89 10.80
CA ALA A 73 14.77 7.45 12.14
C ALA A 73 15.85 7.00 13.15
N PHE A 74 16.36 5.78 13.03
CA PHE A 74 17.46 5.31 13.87
C PHE A 74 18.77 6.08 13.59
N LYS A 75 19.09 6.31 12.32
CA LYS A 75 20.26 7.09 11.90
C LYS A 75 20.18 8.54 12.37
N GLU A 76 19.01 9.18 12.28
CA GLU A 76 18.78 10.54 12.81
C GLU A 76 19.03 10.60 14.32
N ASN A 77 18.45 9.67 15.09
CA ASN A 77 18.69 9.61 16.53
C ASN A 77 20.17 9.43 16.88
N LEU A 78 20.91 8.59 16.14
CA LEU A 78 22.34 8.44 16.34
C LEU A 78 23.11 9.73 16.05
N LEU A 79 22.72 10.45 14.99
CA LEU A 79 23.32 11.74 14.65
C LEU A 79 23.09 12.77 15.77
N ASP A 80 21.87 12.84 16.29
CA ASP A 80 21.51 13.76 17.38
C ASP A 80 22.31 13.48 18.65
N ILE A 81 22.51 12.20 18.99
CA ILE A 81 23.38 11.80 20.11
C ILE A 81 24.82 12.27 19.88
N ARG A 82 25.35 12.09 18.67
CA ARG A 82 26.72 12.54 18.34
C ARG A 82 26.86 14.06 18.39
N ILE A 83 25.87 14.79 17.93
CA ILE A 83 25.83 16.26 18.01
C ILE A 83 25.77 16.70 19.48
N ALA A 84 24.95 16.05 20.31
CA ALA A 84 24.88 16.32 21.74
C ALA A 84 26.21 16.06 22.46
N GLN A 85 26.89 14.95 22.12
CA GLN A 85 28.25 14.66 22.59
C GLN A 85 29.22 15.78 22.21
N GLY A 86 29.24 16.18 20.93
CA GLY A 86 30.07 17.30 20.46
C GLY A 86 29.80 18.60 21.22
N LYS A 87 28.53 18.99 21.33
CA LYS A 87 28.12 20.17 22.11
C LYS A 87 28.53 20.08 23.57
N SER A 88 28.44 18.91 24.19
CA SER A 88 28.88 18.71 25.57
C SER A 88 30.40 18.88 25.72
N ILE A 89 31.20 18.40 24.76
CA ILE A 89 32.65 18.60 24.73
C ILE A 89 32.97 20.08 24.54
N ASP A 90 32.30 20.76 23.61
CA ASP A 90 32.50 22.20 23.40
C ASP A 90 32.13 23.00 24.64
N THR A 91 31.06 22.63 25.33
CA THR A 91 30.64 23.24 26.61
C THR A 91 31.69 23.03 27.70
N ILE A 92 32.26 21.82 27.81
CA ILE A 92 33.35 21.52 28.75
C ILE A 92 34.61 22.32 28.41
N ARG A 93 34.96 22.39 27.12
CA ARG A 93 36.15 23.10 26.63
C ARG A 93 36.05 24.62 26.83
N GLN A 94 34.84 25.17 26.73
CA GLN A 94 34.56 26.58 26.97
C GLN A 94 34.38 26.91 28.46
N ASN A 95 34.37 25.92 29.35
CA ASN A 95 34.27 26.16 30.78
C ASN A 95 35.55 26.87 31.29
N PRO A 96 35.44 28.02 31.98
CA PRO A 96 36.59 28.79 32.45
C PRO A 96 37.53 27.98 33.36
N ILE A 97 37.01 26.98 34.09
CA ILE A 97 37.83 26.09 34.95
C ILE A 97 38.75 25.21 34.10
N VAL A 98 38.29 24.73 32.94
CA VAL A 98 39.07 23.87 32.03
C VAL A 98 40.08 24.69 31.23
N ALA A 99 39.73 25.94 30.87
CA ALA A 99 40.65 26.86 30.21
C ALA A 99 41.89 27.21 31.07
N GLU A 100 41.75 27.15 32.40
CA GLU A 100 42.85 27.36 33.35
C GLU A 100 43.64 26.09 33.68
N MET A 101 43.25 24.92 33.18
CA MET A 101 43.97 23.66 33.41
C MET A 101 45.28 23.61 32.59
N LYS A 102 46.39 23.24 33.25
CA LYS A 102 47.67 22.99 32.58
C LYS A 102 47.73 21.56 32.05
N ASP A 103 48.29 21.41 30.86
CA ASP A 103 48.54 20.11 30.25
C ASP A 103 49.65 19.37 30.99
N VAL A 104 49.42 18.11 31.38
CA VAL A 104 50.35 17.29 32.18
C VAL A 104 50.47 15.90 31.58
N GLU A 105 51.67 15.55 31.13
CA GLU A 105 51.98 14.36 30.33
C GLU A 105 51.97 13.03 31.15
N ASN A 106 51.99 13.11 32.49
CA ASN A 106 51.86 11.98 33.40
C ASN A 106 51.28 12.42 34.77
N PRO A 107 49.95 12.40 34.97
CA PRO A 107 49.35 12.83 36.22
C PRO A 107 49.52 11.73 37.26
N ARG A 108 50.49 11.90 38.18
CA ARG A 108 50.62 10.98 39.32
C ARG A 108 49.57 11.21 40.40
N ILE A 109 48.98 12.41 40.52
CA ILE A 109 47.88 12.72 41.44
C ILE A 109 47.12 13.96 40.93
N LEU A 110 45.78 13.97 41.00
CA LEU A 110 44.95 15.17 40.82
C LEU A 110 45.12 16.07 42.05
N VAL A 111 45.91 17.14 41.97
CA VAL A 111 46.01 18.13 43.05
C VAL A 111 45.09 19.29 42.69
N GLN A 112 43.96 19.39 43.41
CA GLN A 112 43.09 20.55 43.35
C GLN A 112 43.88 21.74 43.93
N LYS A 113 44.10 22.78 43.12
CA LYS A 113 44.77 24.00 43.58
C LYS A 113 43.82 24.70 44.55
N ASP A 114 44.18 24.74 45.83
CA ASP A 114 43.42 25.43 46.88
C ASP A 114 43.11 26.86 46.45
N THR A 115 41.85 27.11 46.08
CA THR A 115 41.30 28.46 46.06
C THR A 115 40.97 28.81 47.50
N THR A 116 41.83 29.63 48.10
CA THR A 116 41.53 30.31 49.36
C THR A 116 40.28 31.16 49.17
N LEU A 117 39.12 30.60 49.49
CA LEU A 117 37.89 31.33 49.73
C LEU A 117 38.10 32.12 51.03
N THR A 118 38.62 33.34 50.91
CA THR A 118 38.58 34.31 52.00
C THR A 118 37.13 34.71 52.23
N MET A 119 36.47 34.10 53.22
CA MET A 119 35.34 34.74 53.89
C MET A 119 35.89 35.91 54.69
N ASN A 120 35.60 37.13 54.24
CA ASN A 120 35.85 38.34 54.98
C ASN A 120 34.63 38.62 55.87
N ASN A 121 34.84 38.77 57.18
CA ASN A 121 33.87 39.38 58.09
C ASN A 121 33.88 40.90 57.93
#